data_AF-A0A021XB00-F1
#
_entry.id   AF-A0A021XB00-F1
#
_cell.length_a   1.000
_cell.length_b   1.000
_cell.length_c   1.000
_cell.angle_alpha   90.00
_cell.angle_beta   90.00
_cell.angle_gamma   90.00
#
_symmetry.space_group_name_H-M   'P 1'
#
loop_
_entity.id
_entity.type
_entity.pdbx_description
1 polymer ?
#
loop_
_entity_poly.entity_id
_entity_poly.type
_entity_poly.pdbx_seq_one_letter_code
_entity_poly.pdbx_strand_id
1 'polypeptide(L)' 'MTHPIDNRQFTPRQTRHVLDVIEHCRRNGLDKAEERKLLLLFGRFASRHELQMNTKRPPLSPR' A
#
# COMPACT_ATOMS: atom_id res chain seq x y z
N MET A 1 -43.37 18.08 -8.62
CA MET A 1 -42.47 18.42 -7.49
C MET A 1 -41.09 17.89 -7.83
N THR A 2 -40.17 18.76 -8.24
CA THR A 2 -38.81 18.39 -8.66
C THR A 2 -37.89 18.42 -7.43
N HIS A 3 -37.44 17.25 -6.99
CA HIS A 3 -36.48 17.14 -5.90
C HIS A 3 -35.11 17.66 -6.38
N PRO A 4 -34.51 18.66 -5.71
CA PRO A 4 -33.14 19.05 -6.02
C PRO A 4 -32.21 17.90 -5.61
N ILE A 5 -31.49 17.35 -6.60
CA ILE A 5 -30.42 16.39 -6.33
C ILE A 5 -29.29 17.17 -5.65
N ASP A 6 -29.06 16.87 -4.38
CA ASP A 6 -27.99 17.48 -3.59
C ASP A 6 -26.64 16.87 -4.01
N ASN A 7 -25.88 17.61 -4.82
CA ASN A 7 -24.55 17.20 -5.32
C ASN A 7 -23.42 17.38 -4.29
N ARG A 8 -23.70 17.60 -2.99
CA ARG A 8 -22.68 17.95 -1.97
C ARG A 8 -21.83 16.80 -1.41
N GLN A 9 -21.68 15.69 -2.11
CA GLN A 9 -20.79 14.61 -1.65
C GLN A 9 -19.73 14.21 -2.67
N PHE A 10 -19.11 15.19 -3.33
CA PHE A 10 -17.72 15.02 -3.71
C PHE A 10 -16.86 15.13 -2.45
N THR A 11 -16.82 14.03 -1.68
CA THR A 11 -15.69 13.83 -0.77
C THR A 11 -14.44 13.94 -1.65
N PRO A 12 -13.50 14.87 -1.38
CA PRO A 12 -12.29 14.95 -2.15
C PRO A 12 -11.65 13.58 -2.02
N ARG A 13 -11.62 12.85 -3.13
CA ARG A 13 -11.03 11.51 -3.26
C ARG A 13 -9.69 11.61 -2.55
N GLN A 14 -9.59 11.07 -1.34
CA GLN A 14 -8.34 11.14 -0.57
C GLN A 14 -7.27 10.63 -1.51
N THR A 15 -6.37 11.51 -1.94
CA THR A 15 -5.26 11.16 -2.82
C THR A 15 -4.53 10.05 -2.10
N ARG A 16 -4.76 8.80 -2.53
CA ARG A 16 -4.22 7.63 -1.85
C ARG A 16 -2.72 7.79 -1.90
N HIS A 17 -2.11 8.02 -0.75
CA HIS A 17 -0.67 8.14 -0.63
C HIS A 17 -0.06 6.76 -0.93
N VAL A 18 0.29 6.58 -2.20
CA VAL A 18 1.02 5.41 -2.68
C VAL A 18 2.51 5.64 -2.50
N LEU A 19 3.21 4.57 -2.15
CA LEU A 19 4.64 4.52 -1.96
C LEU A 19 5.24 3.68 -3.07
N ASP A 20 6.40 4.11 -3.54
CA ASP A 20 7.27 3.30 -4.38
C ASP A 20 7.75 2.09 -3.59
N VAL A 21 7.47 0.89 -4.09
CA VAL A 21 7.75 -0.38 -3.40
C VAL A 21 9.25 -0.57 -3.20
N ILE A 22 10.08 -0.25 -4.20
CA ILE A 22 11.54 -0.43 -4.15
C ILE A 22 12.15 0.52 -3.11
N GLU A 23 11.76 1.79 -3.15
CA GLU A 23 12.22 2.79 -2.18
C GLU A 23 11.76 2.44 -0.77
N HIS A 24 10.54 1.91 -0.62
CA HIS A 24 10.05 1.44 0.67
C HIS A 24 10.89 0.27 1.19
N CYS A 25 11.16 -0.75 0.37
CA CYS A 25 12.00 -1.88 0.74
C CYS A 25 13.40 -1.44 1.15
N ARG A 26 14.02 -0.55 0.38
CA ARG A 26 15.34 0.01 0.65
C ARG A 26 15.39 0.76 1.97
N ARG A 27 14.37 1.58 2.28
CA ARG A 27 14.29 2.35 3.53
C ARG A 27 14.02 1.47 4.76
N ASN A 28 13.32 0.36 4.61
CA ASN A 28 12.97 -0.54 5.71
C ASN A 28 13.93 -1.73 5.85
N GLY A 29 15.00 -1.79 5.05
CA GLY A 29 15.99 -2.87 5.11
C GLY A 29 15.43 -4.24 4.72
N LEU A 30 14.42 -4.27 3.84
CA LEU A 30 13.84 -5.52 3.35
C LEU A 30 14.80 -6.21 2.38
N ASP A 31 14.79 -7.54 2.40
CA ASP A 31 15.62 -8.32 1.49
C ASP A 31 15.12 -8.24 0.03
N LYS A 32 15.98 -8.70 -0.88
CA LYS A 32 15.67 -8.75 -2.32
C LYS A 32 14.54 -9.73 -2.65
N ALA A 33 14.27 -10.74 -1.83
CA ALA A 33 13.19 -11.69 -2.06
C ALA A 33 11.82 -11.07 -1.77
N GLU A 34 11.72 -10.32 -0.67
CA GLU A 34 10.54 -9.59 -0.26
C GLU A 34 10.28 -8.41 -1.20
N GLU A 35 11.32 -7.70 -1.66
CA GLU A 35 11.19 -6.66 -2.70
C GLU A 35 10.53 -7.24 -3.97
N ARG A 36 11.03 -8.37 -4.48
CA ARG A 36 10.44 -9.03 -5.67
C ARG A 36 9.01 -9.49 -5.42
N LYS A 37 8.73 -10.05 -4.24
CA LYS A 37 7.39 -10.51 -3.87
C LYS A 37 6.40 -9.34 -3.83
N LEU A 38 6.76 -8.22 -3.21
CA LEU A 38 5.90 -7.03 -3.15
C LEU A 38 5.71 -6.40 -4.53
N LEU A 39 6.76 -6.38 -5.37
CA LEU A 39 6.64 -5.94 -6.77
C LEU A 39 5.70 -6.85 -7.58
N LEU A 40 5.72 -8.17 -7.34
CA LEU A 40 4.82 -9.10 -8.01
C LEU A 40 3.36 -8.91 -7.56
N LEU A 41 3.14 -8.65 -6.26
CA LEU A 41 1.81 -8.50 -5.69
C LEU A 41 1.16 -7.16 -6.03
N PHE A 42 1.91 -6.05 -5.95
CA PHE A 42 1.36 -4.70 -6.03
C PHE A 42 1.86 -3.90 -7.23
N GLY A 43 2.92 -4.36 -7.92
CA GLY A 43 3.60 -3.58 -8.94
C GLY A 43 4.51 -2.51 -8.34
N ARG A 44 4.78 -1.45 -9.11
CA ARG A 44 5.76 -0.40 -8.74
C ARG A 44 5.33 0.43 -7.51
N PHE A 45 4.02 0.58 -7.31
CA PHE A 45 3.44 1.44 -6.29
C PHE A 45 2.41 0.68 -5.45
N ALA A 46 2.46 0.87 -4.14
CA ALA A 46 1.53 0.26 -3.20
C ALA A 46 1.19 1.24 -2.08
N SER A 47 0.01 1.12 -1.48
CA SER A 47 -0.31 1.91 -0.29
C SER A 47 0.56 1.49 0.90
N ARG A 48 0.73 2.42 1.85
CA ARG A 48 1.42 2.11 3.11
C ARG A 48 0.81 0.92 3.85
N HIS A 49 -0.52 0.79 3.82
CA HIS A 49 -1.22 -0.31 4.49
C HIS A 49 -0.88 -1.66 3.85
N GLU A 50 -0.97 -1.76 2.51
CA GLU A 50 -0.63 -2.99 1.77
C GLU A 50 0.81 -3.43 2.05
N LEU A 51 1.77 -2.50 2.01
CA LEU A 51 3.16 -2.78 2.33
C LEU A 51 3.31 -3.27 3.77
N GLN A 52 2.74 -2.57 4.76
CA GLN A 52 2.84 -2.97 6.17
C GLN A 52 2.22 -4.33 6.47
N MET A 53 1.14 -4.71 5.77
CA MET A 53 0.50 -6.00 5.96
C MET A 53 1.32 -7.15 5.40
N ASN A 54 2.11 -6.90 4.35
CA ASN A 54 2.86 -7.94 3.64
C ASN A 54 4.33 -7.99 4.04
N THR A 55 4.86 -6.93 4.64
CA THR A 55 6.27 -6.84 5.11
C THR A 55 6.46 -7.32 6.55
N LYS A 56 5.37 -7.62 7.28
CA LYS A 56 5.46 -8.02 8.69
C LYS A 56 5.94 -9.47 8.86
N ARG A 57 7.19 -9.52 9.30
CA ARG A 57 7.96 -10.56 10.02
C ARG A 57 8.10 -11.92 9.31
N PRO A 58 9.33 -12.38 9.04
CA PRO A 58 9.55 -13.83 9.00
C PRO A 58 9.13 -14.41 10.35
N PRO A 59 8.45 -15.58 10.39
CA PRO A 59 8.20 -16.25 11.64
C PRO A 59 9.54 -16.41 12.36
N LEU A 60 9.58 -16.05 13.65
CA LEU A 60 10.68 -16.45 14.51
C LEU A 60 10.82 -17.96 14.34
N SER A 61 11.90 -18.40 13.70
CA SER A 61 12.19 -19.83 13.56
C SER A 61 12.03 -20.46 14.94
N PRO A 62 11.15 -21.46 15.13
CA PRO A 62 11.18 -22.20 16.38
C PRO A 62 12.56 -22.86 16.43
N ARG A 63 13.36 -22.46 17.41
CA ARG A 63 14.61 -23.14 17.76
C ARG A 63 14.30 -24.55 18.22
#